data_AF-A0A8J5UQ37-F1
#
_entry.id   AF-A0A8J5UQ37-F1
#
_cell.length_a   1.000
_cell.length_b   1.000
_cell.length_c   1.000
_cell.angle_alpha   90.00
_cell.angle_beta   90.00
_cell.angle_gamma   90.00
#
_symmetry.space_group_name_H-M   'P 1'
#
loop_
_entity.id
_entity.type
_entity.pdbx_description
1 polymer ?
#
loop_
_entity_poly.entity_id
_entity_poly.type
_entity_poly.pdbx_seq_one_letter_code
_entity_poly.pdbx_strand_id
1 'polypeptide(L)'
;AHFQLLGASMGEYVIQTGLDLVIDLCEMINEPIILNYILRVSGFSADDCPPSPGIYGCQEFSVPTDILPDGFTPNKYLIVGEYLYGEEKLLVCYLYCNIQ
;
A
#
# COMPACT_ATOMS: atom_id res chain seq x y z
N ALA A 1 -5.58 -6.74 -6.83
CA ALA A 1 -4.39 -5.90 -6.62
C ALA A 1 -3.30 -6.74 -5.97
N HIS A 2 -2.04 -6.53 -6.35
CA HIS A 2 -0.88 -7.24 -5.81
C HIS A 2 0.00 -6.24 -5.07
N PHE A 3 0.35 -6.54 -3.84
CA PHE A 3 1.06 -5.62 -2.96
C PHE A 3 2.20 -6.34 -2.29
N GLN A 4 3.40 -5.80 -2.46
CA GLN A 4 4.61 -6.32 -1.85
C GLN A 4 5.26 -5.21 -1.03
N LEU A 5 5.30 -5.42 0.28
CA LEU A 5 6.15 -4.64 1.16
C LEU A 5 7.49 -5.36 1.30
N LEU A 6 8.61 -4.65 1.12
CA LEU A 6 9.96 -5.19 1.31
C LEU A 6 10.73 -4.31 2.30
N GLY A 7 11.09 -4.86 3.46
CA GLY A 7 12.02 -4.23 4.39
C GLY A 7 13.48 -4.46 3.97
N ALA A 8 14.35 -3.47 4.16
CA ALA A 8 15.79 -3.62 3.94
C ALA A 8 16.55 -3.15 5.18
N SER A 9 17.15 -4.07 5.95
CA SER A 9 17.98 -3.74 7.12
C SER A 9 19.47 -3.86 6.81
N MET A 10 20.15 -2.71 6.81
CA MET A 10 21.61 -2.50 6.79
C MET A 10 22.46 -3.23 5.72
N GLY A 11 22.81 -2.52 4.64
CA GLY A 11 23.79 -2.92 3.62
C GLY A 11 23.16 -3.28 2.28
N GLU A 12 23.88 -4.05 1.44
CA GLU A 12 23.39 -4.60 0.16
C GLU A 12 22.44 -5.82 0.34
N TYR A 13 22.20 -6.25 1.58
CA TYR A 13 21.40 -7.43 1.88
C TYR A 13 19.95 -7.04 2.17
N VAL A 14 19.07 -7.31 1.20
CA VAL A 14 17.62 -7.22 1.36
C VAL A 14 17.16 -8.51 2.04
N ILE A 15 16.97 -8.49 3.36
CA ILE A 15 16.23 -9.56 4.02
C ILE A 15 14.77 -9.37 3.60
N GLN A 16 14.18 -10.34 2.90
CA GLN A 16 12.74 -10.32 2.58
C GLN A 16 11.91 -10.50 3.86
N THR A 17 11.88 -9.49 4.71
CA THR A 17 10.82 -9.28 5.67
C THR A 17 9.74 -8.55 4.90
N GLY A 18 8.79 -9.30 4.35
CA GLY A 18 7.83 -8.73 3.44
C GLY A 18 6.43 -9.30 3.60
N LEU A 19 5.47 -8.43 3.38
CA LEU A 19 4.04 -8.75 3.33
C LEU A 19 3.68 -8.77 1.84
N ASP A 20 3.42 -9.96 1.31
CA ASP A 20 2.90 -10.15 -0.05
C ASP A 20 1.40 -10.43 0.05
N LEU A 21 0.60 -9.50 -0.45
CA LEU A 21 -0.86 -9.57 -0.43
C LEU A 21 -1.39 -9.50 -1.85
N VAL A 22 -2.22 -10.47 -2.20
CA VAL A 22 -3.04 -10.44 -3.41
C VAL A 22 -4.49 -10.34 -2.96
N ILE A 23 -5.08 -9.14 -3.07
CA ILE A 23 -6.45 -8.84 -2.62
C ILE A 23 -7.13 -7.97 -3.66
N ASP A 24 -8.43 -8.17 -3.88
CA ASP A 24 -9.23 -7.32 -4.76
C ASP A 24 -9.41 -5.90 -4.19
N LEU A 25 -9.42 -4.87 -5.06
CA LEU A 25 -9.48 -3.47 -4.61
C LEU A 25 -10.67 -3.21 -3.68
N CYS A 26 -11.82 -3.75 -4.06
CA CYS A 26 -13.07 -3.52 -3.34
C CYS A 26 -13.07 -4.20 -1.97
N GLU A 27 -12.39 -5.33 -1.84
CA GLU A 27 -12.21 -6.01 -0.56
C GLU A 27 -11.17 -5.26 0.30
N MET A 28 -10.11 -4.77 -0.33
CA MET A 28 -9.02 -4.04 0.32
C MET A 28 -9.47 -2.76 1.04
N ILE A 29 -10.54 -2.09 0.60
CA ILE A 29 -11.13 -0.91 1.27
C ILE A 29 -11.75 -1.27 2.64
N ASN A 30 -12.02 -2.55 2.88
CA ASN A 30 -12.58 -3.03 4.15
C ASN A 30 -11.53 -3.67 5.07
N GLU A 31 -10.33 -3.95 4.55
CA GLU A 31 -9.26 -4.57 5.32
C GLU A 31 -8.53 -3.55 6.21
N PRO A 32 -8.15 -3.90 7.45
CA PRO A 32 -7.43 -3.03 8.38
C PRO A 32 -5.94 -2.95 8.03
N ILE A 33 -5.61 -2.66 6.77
CA ILE A 33 -4.23 -2.50 6.28
C ILE A 33 -3.95 -1.05 5.92
N ILE A 34 -2.68 -0.62 5.97
CA ILE A 34 -2.23 0.75 5.67
C ILE A 34 -2.77 1.25 4.32
N LEU A 35 -2.86 0.37 3.33
CA LEU A 35 -3.30 0.73 1.99
C LEU A 35 -4.78 1.14 1.92
N ASN A 36 -5.63 0.60 2.81
CA ASN A 36 -7.02 1.05 2.96
C ASN A 36 -7.07 2.54 3.30
N TYR A 37 -6.23 2.99 4.23
CA TYR A 37 -6.17 4.41 4.61
C TYR A 37 -5.76 5.29 3.43
N ILE A 38 -4.77 4.86 2.65
CA ILE A 38 -4.33 5.59 1.44
C ILE A 38 -5.48 5.68 0.42
N LEU A 39 -6.19 4.58 0.18
CA LEU A 39 -7.32 4.54 -0.75
C LEU A 39 -8.46 5.45 -0.30
N ARG A 40 -8.90 5.33 0.96
CA ARG A 40 -9.97 6.15 1.53
C ARG A 40 -9.65 7.64 1.46
N VAL A 41 -8.43 8.01 1.82
CA VAL A 41 -8.00 9.41 1.80
C VAL A 41 -7.88 9.96 0.38
N SER A 42 -7.59 9.09 -0.59
CA SER A 42 -7.58 9.45 -2.02
C SER A 42 -8.98 9.57 -2.62
N GLY A 43 -10.04 9.25 -1.86
CA GLY A 43 -11.44 9.37 -2.27
C GLY A 43 -12.09 8.07 -2.74
N PHE A 44 -11.46 6.91 -2.52
CA PHE A 44 -12.07 5.61 -2.81
C PHE A 44 -13.03 5.23 -1.67
N SER A 45 -14.21 4.73 -2.01
CA SER A 45 -15.17 4.19 -1.05
C SER A 45 -15.60 2.78 -1.45
N ALA A 46 -16.03 1.98 -0.48
CA ALA A 46 -16.58 0.65 -0.75
C ALA A 46 -17.91 0.74 -1.53
N ASP A 47 -18.64 1.84 -1.34
CA ASP A 47 -19.94 2.09 -1.99
C ASP A 47 -19.79 2.48 -3.48
N ASP A 48 -18.62 2.98 -3.88
CA ASP A 48 -18.27 3.36 -5.26
C ASP A 48 -17.17 2.44 -5.81
N CYS A 49 -17.40 1.13 -5.72
CA CYS A 49 -16.49 0.12 -6.27
C CYS A 49 -17.19 -0.70 -7.39
N PRO A 50 -16.61 -0.77 -8.61
CA PRO A 50 -15.34 -0.17 -9.03
C PRO A 50 -15.41 1.37 -9.13
N PRO A 51 -14.30 2.06 -8.85
CA PRO A 51 -14.27 3.53 -8.86
C PRO A 51 -14.55 4.08 -10.25
N SER A 52 -15.33 5.16 -10.30
CA SER A 52 -15.61 5.86 -11.54
C SER A 52 -14.33 6.46 -12.16
N PRO A 53 -14.21 6.57 -13.48
CA PRO A 53 -13.08 7.27 -14.08
C PRO A 53 -12.99 8.72 -13.61
N GLY A 54 -11.84 9.15 -13.10
CA GLY A 54 -11.68 10.48 -12.52
C GLY A 54 -10.28 10.76 -11.99
N ILE A 55 -10.08 11.97 -11.45
CA ILE A 55 -8.85 12.35 -10.76
C ILE A 55 -9.07 12.13 -9.27
N TYR A 56 -8.28 11.23 -8.70
CA TYR A 56 -8.25 10.93 -7.28
C TYR A 56 -6.98 11.52 -6.68
N GLY A 57 -7.07 12.06 -5.47
CA GLY A 57 -5.92 12.65 -4.82
C GLY A 57 -6.24 13.25 -3.46
N CYS A 58 -5.20 13.36 -2.64
CA CYS A 58 -5.26 14.05 -1.36
C CYS A 58 -4.08 15.02 -1.26
N GLN A 59 -4.31 16.19 -0.67
CA GLN A 59 -3.27 17.20 -0.51
C GLN A 59 -2.32 16.89 0.65
N GLU A 60 -2.82 16.24 1.72
CA GLU A 60 -2.02 15.91 2.90
C GLU A 60 -2.47 14.57 3.47
N PHE A 61 -1.54 13.64 3.62
CA PHE A 61 -1.80 12.33 4.21
C PHE A 61 -0.72 12.01 5.25
N SER A 62 -1.17 11.70 6.46
CA SER A 62 -0.31 11.16 7.53
C SER A 62 -0.84 9.79 7.91
N VAL A 63 0.04 8.79 7.89
CA VAL A 63 -0.28 7.43 8.31
C VAL A 63 -0.26 7.40 9.84
N PRO A 64 -1.35 7.01 10.51
CA PRO A 64 -1.33 6.77 11.95
C PRO A 64 -0.28 5.69 12.27
N THR A 65 0.58 5.90 13.27
CA THR A 65 1.64 4.93 13.57
C THR A 65 1.14 3.68 14.29
N ASP A 66 -0.05 3.77 14.89
CA ASP A 66 -0.77 2.70 15.60
C ASP A 66 -1.37 1.63 14.68
N ILE A 67 -1.42 1.88 13.37
CA ILE A 67 -1.89 0.88 12.38
C ILE A 67 -0.74 0.08 11.74
N LEU A 68 0.51 0.40 12.09
CA LEU A 68 1.64 -0.41 11.66
C LEU A 68 1.72 -1.68 12.53
N PRO A 69 1.89 -2.88 11.95
CA PRO A 69 2.08 -4.10 12.74
C PRO A 69 3.25 -3.95 13.70
N ASP A 70 3.18 -4.51 14.91
CA ASP A 70 4.25 -4.44 15.93
C ASP A 70 5.64 -4.93 15.43
N GLY A 71 5.66 -5.70 14.33
CA GLY A 71 6.89 -6.14 13.66
C GLY A 71 7.56 -5.10 12.76
N PHE A 72 6.95 -3.92 12.56
CA PHE A 72 7.56 -2.81 11.82
C PHE A 72 8.59 -2.11 12.70
N THR A 73 9.85 -2.46 12.49
CA THR A 73 10.97 -1.81 13.19
C THR A 73 11.41 -0.55 12.44
N PRO A 74 12.03 0.43 13.13
CA PRO A 74 12.64 1.57 12.47
C PRO A 74 13.66 1.11 11.42
N ASN A 75 13.37 1.38 10.14
CA ASN A 75 14.18 0.92 9.02
C ASN A 75 13.83 1.62 7.70
N LYS A 76 14.62 1.33 6.66
CA LYS A 76 14.31 1.70 5.27
C LYS A 76 13.44 0.62 4.63
N TYR A 77 12.34 1.04 4.03
CA TYR A 77 11.36 0.17 3.40
C TYR A 77 11.15 0.58 1.94
N LEU A 78 11.05 -0.42 1.06
CA LEU A 78 10.49 -0.26 -0.28
C LEU A 78 9.10 -0.88 -0.28
N ILE A 79 8.11 -0.06 -0.58
CA ILE A 79 6.73 -0.49 -0.78
C ILE A 79 6.47 -0.55 -2.28
N VAL A 80 6.08 -1.72 -2.76
CA VAL A 80 5.71 -1.94 -4.16
C VAL A 80 4.22 -2.27 -4.22
N GLY A 81 3.45 -1.42 -4.88
CA GLY A 81 2.03 -1.66 -5.13
C GLY A 81 1.79 -1.85 -6.62
N GLU A 82 1.21 -2.97 -7.01
CA GLU A 82 0.81 -3.27 -8.38
C GLU A 82 -0.71 -3.38 -8.47
N TYR A 83 -1.31 -2.50 -9.26
CA TYR A 83 -2.72 -2.56 -9.58
C TYR A 83 -2.91 -3.25 -10.93
N LEU A 84 -3.73 -4.30 -10.91
CA LEU A 84 -3.98 -5.18 -12.04
C LEU A 84 -5.47 -5.14 -12.39
N TYR A 85 -5.80 -5.15 -13.67
CA TYR A 85 -7.15 -5.42 -14.18
C TYR A 85 -7.08 -6.61 -15.13
N GLY A 86 -7.55 -7.78 -14.67
CA GLY A 86 -7.23 -9.05 -15.31
C GLY A 86 -5.72 -9.33 -15.22
N GLU A 87 -5.07 -9.53 -16.37
CA GLU A 87 -3.61 -9.73 -16.47
C GLU A 87 -2.85 -8.43 -16.79
N GLU A 88 -3.55 -7.32 -17.03
CA GLU A 88 -2.94 -6.05 -17.41
C GLU A 88 -2.56 -5.21 -16.18
N LYS A 89 -1.32 -4.71 -16.15
CA LYS A 89 -0.83 -3.79 -15.12
C LYS A 89 -1.32 -2.37 -15.43
N LEU A 90 -2.25 -1.87 -14.62
CA LEU A 90 -2.77 -0.51 -14.76
C LEU A 90 -1.88 0.52 -14.07
N LEU A 91 -1.31 0.17 -12.91
CA LEU A 91 -0.52 1.09 -12.09
C LEU A 91 0.56 0.29 -11.35
N VAL A 92 1.78 0.82 -11.33
CA VAL A 92 2.85 0.32 -10.47
C VAL A 92 3.40 1.49 -9.67
N CYS A 93 3.37 1.36 -8.35
CA CYS A 93 3.87 2.36 -7.41
C CYS A 93 5.08 1.82 -6.68
N TYR A 94 6.16 2.60 -6.67
CA TYR A 94 7.34 2.36 -5.86
C TYR A 94 7.45 3.49 -4.83
N LEU A 95 7.37 3.14 -3.55
CA LEU A 95 7.43 4.11 -2.46
C LEU A 95 8.58 3.76 -1.52
N TYR A 96 9.54 4.68 -1.42
CA TYR A 96 10.69 4.53 -0.55
C TYR A 96 10.42 5.27 0.76
N CYS A 97 10.31 4.52 1.85
CA CYS A 97 10.03 5.05 3.19
C CYS A 97 11.24 4.88 4.10
N ASN A 98 11.42 5.82 5.02
CA ASN A 98 12.30 5.68 6.16
C ASN A 98 11.45 5.86 7.43
N ILE A 99 11.34 4.79 8.22
CA ILE A 99 10.62 4.80 9.49
C ILE A 99 11.67 4.99 10.59
N GLN A 100 11.52 6.06 11.38
CA GLN A 100 12.44 6.45 12.46
C GLN A 100 11.83 6.17 13.83
#